data_AF-A0A841JD27-F1
#
_entry.id   AF-A0A841JD27-F1
#
_cell.length_a   1.000
_cell.length_b   1.000
_cell.length_c   1.000
_cell.angle_alpha   90.00
_cell.angle_beta   90.00
_cell.angle_gamma   90.00
#
_symmetry.space_group_name_H-M   'P 1'
#
loop_
_entity.id
_entity.type
_entity.pdbx_description
1 polymer ?
#
loop_
_entity_poly.entity_id
_entity_poly.type
_entity_poly.pdbx_seq_one_letter_code
_entity_poly.pdbx_strand_id
1 'polypeptide(L)'
;MSYTELKSINEQWANITEQGNQLFDKKQYHDAFRCYEEAMVLGEVLFGNVQDAEHYQIQVIPVFSVSCINLANLYRTLKEISKAGDYFFYNVWNLKMLSWRNDISKELYIEAIKNWQQAVLNLTLFYQETGQALMVDFWKDNTYKQIQFSKEWLNSNKTRLN
;
A
#
# COMPACT_ATOMS: atom_id res chain seq x y z
N MET A 1 -5.50 8.57 -19.02
CA MET A 1 -4.13 8.31 -19.50
C MET A 1 -4.14 7.15 -20.48
N SER A 2 -3.25 7.13 -21.48
CA SER A 2 -3.21 6.06 -22.48
C SER A 2 -2.58 4.76 -21.94
N TYR A 3 -2.85 3.63 -22.61
CA TYR A 3 -2.22 2.35 -22.29
C TYR A 3 -0.69 2.43 -22.29
N THR A 4 -0.10 3.05 -23.31
CA THR A 4 1.35 3.11 -23.48
C THR A 4 2.02 3.91 -22.36
N GLU A 5 1.40 5.01 -21.93
CA GLU A 5 1.90 5.82 -20.80
C GLU A 5 1.83 5.04 -19.49
N LEU A 6 0.66 4.46 -19.17
CA LEU A 6 0.47 3.70 -17.91
C LEU A 6 1.39 2.48 -17.85
N LYS A 7 1.56 1.77 -18.96
CA LYS A 7 2.48 0.64 -19.05
C LYS A 7 3.92 1.08 -18.82
N SER A 8 4.35 2.18 -19.45
CA SER A 8 5.71 2.70 -19.27
C SER A 8 5.96 3.12 -17.82
N ILE A 9 4.99 3.77 -17.18
CA ILE A 9 5.08 4.14 -15.75
C ILE A 9 5.21 2.89 -14.88
N ASN A 10 4.42 1.86 -15.13
CA ASN A 10 4.47 0.60 -14.38
C ASN A 10 5.83 -0.13 -14.56
N GLU A 11 6.38 -0.14 -15.76
CA GLU A 11 7.71 -0.72 -16.04
C GLU A 11 8.83 0.08 -15.36
N GLN A 12 8.77 1.42 -15.41
CA GLN A 12 9.70 2.30 -14.71
C GLN A 12 9.65 2.09 -13.20
N TRP A 13 8.44 2.03 -12.63
CA TRP A 13 8.22 1.76 -11.21
C TRP A 13 8.88 0.45 -10.79
N ALA A 14 8.69 -0.63 -11.56
CA ALA A 14 9.24 -1.94 -11.25
C ALA A 14 10.78 -1.91 -11.21
N ASN A 15 11.40 -1.25 -12.20
CA ASN A 15 12.86 -1.14 -12.28
C ASN A 15 13.43 -0.33 -11.11
N ILE A 16 12.85 0.84 -10.83
CA ILE A 16 13.32 1.72 -9.74
C ILE A 16 13.10 1.07 -8.38
N THR A 17 11.98 0.37 -8.18
CA THR A 17 11.71 -0.35 -6.93
C THR A 17 12.73 -1.46 -6.70
N GLU A 18 13.05 -2.24 -7.74
CA GLU A 18 14.07 -3.29 -7.67
C GLU A 18 15.46 -2.72 -7.35
N GLN A 19 15.85 -1.62 -8.00
CA GLN A 19 17.09 -0.91 -7.68
C GLN A 19 17.11 -0.42 -6.22
N GLY A 20 16.01 0.18 -5.76
CA GLY A 20 15.85 0.63 -4.39
C GLY A 20 16.02 -0.50 -3.38
N ASN A 21 15.42 -1.66 -3.64
CA ASN A 21 15.56 -2.86 -2.80
C ASN A 21 17.02 -3.33 -2.74
N GLN A 22 17.72 -3.40 -3.87
CA GLN A 22 19.12 -3.80 -3.92
C GLN A 22 20.04 -2.83 -3.15
N LEU A 23 19.77 -1.52 -3.21
CA LEU A 23 20.50 -0.51 -2.46
C LEU A 23 20.19 -0.60 -0.96
N PHE A 24 18.92 -0.86 -0.62
CA PHE A 24 18.48 -1.06 0.76
C PHE A 24 19.19 -2.24 1.41
N ASP A 25 19.26 -3.38 0.72
CA ASP A 25 19.95 -4.59 1.20
C ASP A 25 21.45 -4.37 1.40
N LYS A 26 22.06 -3.51 0.56
CA LYS A 26 23.45 -3.05 0.71
C LYS A 26 23.63 -1.99 1.79
N LYS A 27 22.56 -1.63 2.52
CA LYS A 27 22.51 -0.57 3.55
C LYS A 27 22.86 0.82 3.01
N GLN A 28 22.72 1.03 1.70
CA GLN A 28 22.90 2.32 1.03
C GLN A 28 21.60 3.12 1.13
N TYR A 29 21.21 3.47 2.35
CA TYR A 29 19.86 3.98 2.64
C TYR A 29 19.54 5.32 1.97
N HIS A 30 20.52 6.20 1.79
CA HIS A 30 20.30 7.47 1.09
C HIS A 30 20.00 7.28 -0.40
N ASP A 31 20.64 6.29 -1.04
CA ASP A 31 20.39 5.98 -2.45
C ASP A 31 19.06 5.23 -2.61
N ALA A 32 18.79 4.27 -1.72
CA ALA A 32 17.51 3.58 -1.65
C ALA A 32 16.34 4.56 -1.43
N PHE A 33 16.54 5.60 -0.62
CA PHE A 33 15.58 6.67 -0.40
C PHE A 33 15.14 7.31 -1.72
N ARG A 34 16.09 7.72 -2.56
CA ARG A 34 15.80 8.37 -3.85
C ARG A 34 14.99 7.47 -4.77
N CYS A 35 15.35 6.18 -4.84
CA CYS A 35 14.59 5.21 -5.61
C CYS A 35 13.16 5.06 -5.08
N TYR A 36 12.98 4.91 -3.76
CA TYR A 36 11.65 4.73 -3.18
C TYR A 36 10.78 5.98 -3.25
N GLU A 37 11.35 7.18 -3.19
CA GLU A 37 10.63 8.43 -3.42
C GLU A 37 10.12 8.52 -4.86
N GLU A 38 10.96 8.21 -5.84
CA GLU A 38 10.55 8.18 -7.25
C GLU A 38 9.50 7.09 -7.54
N ALA A 39 9.69 5.89 -6.97
CA ALA A 39 8.70 4.82 -7.05
C ALA A 39 7.36 5.20 -6.38
N MET A 40 7.39 6.01 -5.34
CA MET A 40 6.17 6.53 -4.72
C MET A 40 5.42 7.46 -5.68
N VAL A 41 6.12 8.41 -6.33
CA VAL A 41 5.51 9.32 -7.31
C VAL A 41 4.86 8.54 -8.45
N LEU A 42 5.56 7.55 -9.02
CA LEU A 42 5.00 6.71 -10.09
C LEU A 42 3.79 5.91 -9.61
N GLY A 43 3.84 5.40 -8.37
CA GLY A 43 2.73 4.70 -7.75
C GLY A 43 1.50 5.59 -7.54
N GLU A 44 1.69 6.84 -7.11
CA GLU A 44 0.61 7.83 -6.99
C GLU A 44 0.00 8.20 -8.34
N VAL A 45 0.81 8.32 -9.39
CA VAL A 45 0.31 8.58 -10.74
C VAL A 45 -0.57 7.44 -11.22
N LEU A 46 -0.14 6.18 -11.05
CA LEU A 46 -0.98 5.02 -11.39
C LEU A 46 -2.25 4.98 -10.54
N PHE A 47 -2.15 5.24 -9.23
CA PHE A 47 -3.27 5.26 -8.30
C PHE A 47 -4.31 6.35 -8.63
N GLY A 48 -3.85 7.53 -9.04
CA GLY A 48 -4.71 8.61 -9.51
C GLY A 48 -5.44 8.29 -10.81
N ASN A 49 -4.88 7.39 -11.63
CA ASN A 49 -5.44 6.95 -12.92
C ASN A 49 -6.01 5.51 -12.85
N VAL A 50 -6.48 5.08 -11.67
CA VAL A 50 -6.85 3.67 -11.41
C VAL A 50 -7.92 3.12 -12.37
N GLN A 51 -8.86 3.94 -12.86
CA GLN A 51 -9.90 3.50 -13.80
C GLN A 51 -9.33 3.15 -15.18
N ASP A 52 -8.44 4.00 -15.70
CA ASP A 52 -7.78 3.72 -16.98
C ASP A 52 -6.86 2.50 -16.84
N ALA A 53 -6.12 2.42 -15.73
CA ALA A 53 -5.26 1.28 -15.46
C ALA A 53 -6.05 -0.02 -15.31
N GLU A 54 -7.19 0.00 -14.62
CA GLU A 54 -8.14 -1.12 -14.52
C GLU A 54 -8.64 -1.55 -15.90
N HIS A 55 -9.08 -0.59 -16.72
CA HIS A 55 -9.52 -0.85 -18.09
C HIS A 55 -8.45 -1.58 -18.92
N TYR A 56 -7.18 -1.23 -18.73
CA TYR A 56 -6.04 -1.87 -19.38
C TYR A 56 -5.42 -3.05 -18.63
N GLN A 57 -6.03 -3.50 -17.52
CA GLN A 57 -5.54 -4.59 -16.67
C GLN A 57 -4.11 -4.38 -16.13
N ILE A 58 -3.74 -3.12 -15.86
CA ILE A 58 -2.49 -2.75 -15.21
C ILE A 58 -2.71 -2.77 -13.69
N GLN A 59 -1.83 -3.45 -12.96
CA GLN A 59 -1.91 -3.53 -11.51
C GLN A 59 -1.55 -2.19 -10.87
N VAL A 60 -2.43 -1.66 -10.03
CA VAL A 60 -2.26 -0.35 -9.39
C VAL A 60 -2.11 -0.46 -7.88
N ILE A 61 -2.98 -1.25 -7.25
CA ILE A 61 -3.03 -1.37 -5.79
C ILE A 61 -1.73 -1.94 -5.21
N PRO A 62 -1.14 -3.03 -5.76
CA PRO A 62 0.14 -3.55 -5.28
C PRO A 62 1.27 -2.54 -5.46
N VAL A 63 1.31 -1.84 -6.60
CA VAL A 63 2.32 -0.83 -6.92
C VAL A 63 2.32 0.29 -5.88
N PHE A 64 1.16 0.90 -5.64
CA PHE A 64 1.00 1.93 -4.62
C PHE A 64 1.33 1.43 -3.20
N SER A 65 0.83 0.25 -2.84
CA SER A 65 1.02 -0.32 -1.50
C SER A 65 2.48 -0.63 -1.19
N VAL A 66 3.20 -1.22 -2.16
CA VAL A 66 4.63 -1.53 -2.03
C VAL A 66 5.44 -0.25 -1.89
N SER A 67 5.16 0.79 -2.68
CA SER A 67 5.85 2.08 -2.54
C SER A 67 5.70 2.67 -1.13
N CYS A 68 4.47 2.67 -0.59
CA CYS A 68 4.23 3.12 0.79
C CYS A 68 5.03 2.30 1.82
N ILE A 69 5.01 0.97 1.69
CA ILE A 69 5.65 0.07 2.65
C ILE A 69 7.17 0.21 2.61
N ASN A 70 7.75 0.38 1.42
CA ASN A 70 9.20 0.56 1.26
C ASN A 70 9.68 1.86 1.92
N LEU A 71 8.98 2.98 1.69
CA LEU A 71 9.28 4.24 2.39
C LEU A 71 9.08 4.11 3.90
N ALA A 72 7.99 3.50 4.35
CA ALA A 72 7.73 3.29 5.77
C ALA A 72 8.85 2.48 6.44
N ASN A 73 9.26 1.37 5.83
CA ASN A 73 10.34 0.53 6.34
C ASN A 73 11.70 1.24 6.32
N LEU A 74 11.98 2.04 5.29
CA LEU A 74 13.20 2.84 5.23
C LEU A 74 13.26 3.87 6.35
N TYR A 75 12.19 4.65 6.55
CA TYR A 75 12.12 5.59 7.67
C TYR A 75 12.24 4.89 9.02
N ARG A 76 11.64 3.70 9.17
CA ARG A 76 11.79 2.86 10.37
C ARG A 76 13.25 2.50 10.61
N THR A 77 13.97 2.05 9.59
CA THR A 77 15.41 1.72 9.66
C THR A 77 16.26 2.94 10.02
N LEU A 78 15.91 4.11 9.52
CA LEU A 78 16.55 5.40 9.84
C LEU A 78 16.14 5.95 11.21
N LYS A 79 15.29 5.23 11.96
CA LYS A 79 14.71 5.64 13.25
C LYS A 79 13.87 6.91 13.18
N GLU A 80 13.41 7.28 11.99
CA GLU A 80 12.43 8.35 11.76
C GLU A 80 11.01 7.80 11.95
N ILE A 81 10.71 7.37 13.18
CA ILE A 81 9.50 6.61 13.51
C ILE A 81 8.23 7.35 13.06
N SER A 82 8.12 8.66 13.33
CA SER A 82 6.96 9.46 12.92
C SER A 82 6.61 9.29 11.44
N LYS A 83 7.60 9.48 10.57
CA LYS A 83 7.43 9.39 9.12
C LYS A 83 7.13 7.97 8.65
N ALA A 84 7.71 6.96 9.31
CA ALA A 84 7.35 5.57 9.03
C ALA A 84 5.85 5.32 9.26
N GLY A 85 5.33 5.82 10.38
CA GLY A 85 3.90 5.77 10.69
C GLY A 85 3.04 6.52 9.68
N ASP A 86 3.50 7.68 9.20
CA ASP A 86 2.78 8.47 8.20
C ASP A 86 2.57 7.68 6.89
N TYR A 87 3.58 6.96 6.40
CA TYR A 87 3.44 6.14 5.19
C TYR A 87 2.61 4.87 5.38
N PHE A 88 2.69 4.21 6.55
CA PHE A 88 1.76 3.13 6.86
C PHE A 88 0.31 3.63 6.90
N PHE A 89 0.08 4.79 7.52
CA PHE A 89 -1.23 5.42 7.56
C PHE A 89 -1.72 5.84 6.18
N TYR A 90 -0.85 6.45 5.37
CA TYR A 90 -1.15 6.89 4.02
C TYR A 90 -1.62 5.73 3.15
N ASN A 91 -0.98 4.57 3.27
CA ASN A 91 -1.41 3.35 2.60
C ASN A 91 -2.84 2.94 3.02
N VAL A 92 -3.09 2.84 4.33
CA VAL A 92 -4.41 2.48 4.88
C VAL A 92 -5.49 3.44 4.39
N TRP A 93 -5.24 4.75 4.48
CA TRP A 93 -6.20 5.78 4.14
C TRP A 93 -6.60 5.70 2.67
N ASN A 94 -5.63 5.68 1.75
CA ASN A 94 -5.91 5.69 0.32
C ASN A 94 -6.62 4.42 -0.15
N LEU A 95 -6.25 3.25 0.36
CA LEU A 95 -6.94 2.01 0.02
C LEU A 95 -8.38 1.98 0.55
N LYS A 96 -8.61 2.53 1.74
CA LYS A 96 -9.97 2.71 2.28
C LYS A 96 -10.80 3.62 1.38
N MET A 97 -10.25 4.78 1.02
CA MET A 97 -10.92 5.75 0.16
C MET A 97 -11.23 5.18 -1.22
N LEU A 98 -10.30 4.41 -1.81
CA LEU A 98 -10.54 3.68 -3.05
C LEU A 98 -11.70 2.70 -2.91
N SER A 99 -11.78 1.95 -1.80
CA SER A 99 -12.88 1.01 -1.56
C SER A 99 -14.26 1.66 -1.40
N TRP A 100 -14.31 2.97 -1.19
CA TRP A 100 -15.54 3.75 -1.07
C TRP A 100 -15.94 4.46 -2.37
N ARG A 101 -15.18 4.26 -3.45
CA ARG A 101 -15.51 4.79 -4.77
C ARG A 101 -16.65 3.99 -5.40
N ASN A 102 -17.55 4.72 -6.05
CA ASN A 102 -18.73 4.16 -6.72
C ASN A 102 -18.45 3.84 -8.19
N ASP A 103 -17.31 4.29 -8.71
CA ASP A 103 -16.93 4.34 -10.12
C ASP A 103 -15.79 3.36 -10.45
N ILE A 104 -15.57 2.36 -9.59
CA ILE A 104 -14.62 1.26 -9.78
C ILE A 104 -15.36 -0.06 -10.00
N SER A 105 -14.73 -1.04 -10.65
CA SER A 105 -15.35 -2.37 -10.78
C SER A 105 -15.45 -3.10 -9.44
N LYS A 106 -16.26 -4.16 -9.43
CA LYS A 106 -16.35 -5.07 -8.29
C LYS A 106 -15.03 -5.77 -8.02
N GLU A 107 -14.27 -6.11 -9.06
CA GLU A 107 -12.99 -6.78 -8.97
C GLU A 107 -11.96 -5.90 -8.27
N LEU A 108 -11.86 -4.63 -8.68
CA LEU A 108 -10.97 -3.64 -8.07
C LEU A 108 -11.39 -3.29 -6.63
N TYR A 109 -12.69 -3.23 -6.35
CA TYR A 109 -13.21 -3.08 -4.99
C TYR A 109 -12.72 -4.23 -4.08
N ILE A 110 -12.84 -5.49 -4.54
CA ILE A 110 -12.39 -6.66 -3.78
C ILE A 110 -10.88 -6.60 -3.53
N GLU A 111 -10.10 -6.19 -4.54
CA GLU A 111 -8.66 -6.02 -4.41
C GLU A 111 -8.30 -4.91 -3.41
N ALA A 112 -9.01 -3.77 -3.45
CA ALA A 112 -8.80 -2.65 -2.54
C ALA A 112 -9.07 -3.06 -1.08
N ILE A 113 -10.16 -3.76 -0.81
CA ILE A 113 -10.50 -4.24 0.54
C ILE A 113 -9.44 -5.23 1.07
N LYS A 114 -8.97 -6.17 0.25
CA LYS A 114 -7.94 -7.14 0.66
C LYS A 114 -6.63 -6.44 1.03
N ASN A 115 -6.16 -5.52 0.19
CA ASN A 115 -4.93 -4.78 0.44
C ASN A 115 -5.08 -3.80 1.60
N TRP A 116 -6.26 -3.19 1.76
CA TRP A 116 -6.56 -2.34 2.91
C TRP A 116 -6.46 -3.10 4.23
N GLN A 117 -7.03 -4.31 4.32
CA GLN A 117 -6.92 -5.16 5.51
C GLN A 117 -5.46 -5.47 5.85
N GLN A 118 -4.64 -5.77 4.84
CA GLN A 118 -3.20 -5.98 5.03
C GLN A 118 -2.48 -4.71 5.49
N ALA A 119 -2.82 -3.55 4.91
CA ALA A 119 -2.26 -2.27 5.32
C ALA A 119 -2.59 -1.93 6.78
N VAL A 120 -3.82 -2.22 7.24
CA VAL A 120 -4.20 -2.00 8.64
C VAL A 120 -3.44 -2.95 9.57
N LEU A 121 -3.25 -4.20 9.16
CA LEU A 121 -2.42 -5.14 9.93
C LEU A 121 -0.99 -4.61 10.08
N ASN A 122 -0.38 -4.13 9.00
CA ASN A 122 0.98 -3.56 9.03
C ASN A 122 1.06 -2.34 9.96
N LEU A 123 0.10 -1.41 9.86
CA LEU A 123 0.03 -0.23 10.74
C LEU A 123 -0.17 -0.62 12.21
N THR A 124 -1.00 -1.63 12.48
CA THR A 124 -1.26 -2.13 13.85
C THR A 124 -0.01 -2.78 14.45
N LEU A 125 0.70 -3.60 13.67
CA LEU A 125 1.96 -4.21 14.12
C LEU A 125 3.00 -3.13 14.40
N PHE A 126 3.14 -2.16 13.51
CA PHE A 126 4.04 -1.03 13.70
C PHE A 126 3.71 -0.22 14.97
N TYR A 127 2.42 0.02 15.25
CA TYR A 127 1.97 0.65 16.50
C TYR A 127 2.40 -0.15 17.73
N GLN A 128 2.17 -1.46 17.72
CA GLN A 128 2.51 -2.34 18.83
C GLN A 128 4.02 -2.37 19.10
N GLU A 129 4.83 -2.32 18.04
CA GLU A 129 6.29 -2.31 18.14
C GLU A 129 6.87 -0.98 18.66
N THR A 130 6.30 0.15 18.23
CA THR A 130 6.91 1.47 18.42
C THR A 130 6.24 2.34 19.47
N GLY A 131 4.98 2.05 19.80
CA GLY A 131 4.15 2.92 20.64
C GLY A 131 3.79 4.27 19.99
N GLN A 132 4.10 4.49 18.70
CA GLN A 132 3.75 5.73 18.02
C GLN A 132 2.23 5.89 17.95
N ALA A 133 1.68 6.97 18.47
CA ALA A 133 0.25 7.24 18.37
C ALA A 133 -0.25 7.19 16.91
N LEU A 134 -1.34 6.46 16.68
CA LEU A 134 -1.99 6.43 15.37
C LEU A 134 -2.71 7.76 15.13
N MET A 135 -2.49 8.35 13.95
CA MET A 135 -3.12 9.61 13.55
C MET A 135 -4.65 9.55 13.45
N VAL A 136 -5.22 8.36 13.34
CA VAL A 136 -6.66 8.18 13.26
C VAL A 136 -7.10 7.25 14.37
N ASP A 137 -8.22 7.63 14.97
CA ASP A 137 -9.02 6.81 15.86
C ASP A 137 -9.69 5.67 15.04
N PHE A 138 -8.90 4.84 14.36
CA PHE A 138 -9.37 3.64 13.63
C PHE A 138 -10.18 2.70 14.51
N TRP A 139 -9.98 2.82 15.82
CA TRP A 139 -10.68 2.10 16.88
C TRP A 139 -12.11 2.59 17.12
N LYS A 140 -12.44 3.83 16.73
CA LYS A 140 -13.79 4.40 16.82
C LYS A 140 -14.63 4.16 15.57
N ASP A 141 -13.99 3.87 14.45
CA ASP A 141 -14.64 3.44 13.22
C ASP A 141 -14.83 1.92 13.26
N ASN A 142 -16.00 1.41 12.86
CA ASN A 142 -16.31 -0.04 12.78
C ASN A 142 -15.31 -0.84 11.93
N THR A 143 -14.43 -0.16 11.19
CA THR A 143 -13.22 -0.67 10.52
C THR A 143 -12.47 -1.76 11.30
N TYR A 144 -12.10 -1.57 12.58
CA TYR A 144 -11.34 -2.59 13.32
C TYR A 144 -12.15 -3.87 13.56
N LYS A 145 -13.46 -3.74 13.83
CA LYS A 145 -14.39 -4.88 13.95
C LYS A 145 -14.56 -5.60 12.61
N GLN A 146 -14.61 -4.87 11.50
CA GLN A 146 -14.67 -5.45 10.16
C GLN A 146 -13.39 -6.23 9.80
N ILE A 147 -12.23 -5.80 10.29
CA ILE A 147 -10.95 -6.51 10.07
C ILE A 147 -10.87 -7.79 10.91
N GLN A 148 -11.28 -7.76 12.18
CA GLN A 148 -11.39 -8.98 13.00
C GLN A 148 -12.37 -9.97 12.37
N PHE A 149 -13.54 -9.49 11.94
CA PHE A 149 -14.53 -10.32 11.26
C PHE A 149 -14.01 -10.89 9.93
N SER A 150 -13.25 -10.12 9.15
CA SER A 150 -12.67 -10.59 7.89
C SER A 150 -11.56 -11.62 8.11
N LYS A 151 -10.74 -11.45 9.16
CA LYS A 151 -9.71 -12.42 9.56
C LYS A 151 -10.33 -13.73 10.05
N GLU A 152 -11.41 -13.65 10.84
CA GLU A 152 -12.19 -14.80 11.29
C GLU A 152 -12.87 -15.50 10.10
N TRP A 153 -13.52 -14.75 9.21
CA TRP A 153 -14.18 -15.28 8.01
C TRP A 153 -13.19 -15.98 7.06
N LEU A 154 -12.02 -15.40 6.81
CA LEU A 154 -10.97 -16.00 5.97
C LEU A 154 -10.42 -17.30 6.60
N ASN A 155 -10.25 -17.32 7.92
CA ASN A 155 -9.84 -18.53 8.63
C ASN A 155 -10.91 -19.63 8.63
N SER A 156 -12.19 -19.26 8.68
CA SER A 156 -13.32 -20.19 8.64
C SER A 156 -13.66 -20.74 7.24
N ASN A 157 -13.25 -20.05 6.17
CA ASN A 157 -13.56 -20.45 4.78
C ASN A 157 -12.34 -20.94 3.98
N LYS A 158 -11.18 -21.11 4.63
CA LYS A 158 -9.93 -21.61 4.03
C LYS A 158 -10.05 -22.97 3.34
N THR A 159 -11.04 -23.79 3.71
CA THR A 159 -11.32 -25.11 3.12
C THR A 159 -12.32 -25.08 1.95
N ARG A 160 -12.99 -23.95 1.68
CA ARG A 160 -13.98 -23.81 0.60
C ARG A 160 -13.43 -23.12 -0.66
N LEU A 161 -12.18 -22.66 -0.60
CA LEU A 161 -11.51 -21.92 -1.68
C LEU A 161 -10.35 -22.72 -2.32
N ASN A 162 -10.25 -24.02 -2.01
CA ASN A 162 -9.38 -24.99 -2.70
C ASN A 162 -10.22 -25.93 -3.56
#